data_AF-A0A3A8S660-F1
#
_entry.id   AF-A0A3A8S660-F1
#
_cell.length_a   1.000
_cell.length_b   1.000
_cell.length_c   1.000
_cell.angle_alpha   90.00
_cell.angle_beta   90.00
_cell.angle_gamma   90.00
#
_symmetry.space_group_name_H-M   'P 1'
#
loop_
_entity.id
_entity.type
_entity.pdbx_description
1 polymer ?
#
loop_
_entity_poly.entity_id
_entity_poly.type
_entity_poly.pdbx_seq_one_letter_code
_entity_poly.pdbx_strand_id
1 'polypeptide(L)'
;MAEDSWDQDATRVVEALNLLTVLAAPRLYERWSTQVPAVELRTVLQSRMAALAAFCEKAWGSPAADRFRSAAPKVRALAESLAAAPTGHLMDLSWNAQARECLDALGVQAPPGGWETFEGLPPSGD
;
A
#
# COMPACT_ATOMS: atom_id res chain seq x y z
N MET A 1 23.03 -12.98 -10.90
CA MET A 1 23.59 -11.74 -10.30
C MET A 1 22.73 -10.52 -10.62
N ALA A 2 22.45 -10.18 -11.88
CA ALA A 2 21.55 -9.07 -12.22
C ALA A 2 20.05 -9.48 -12.29
N GLU A 3 19.73 -10.65 -12.84
CA GLU A 3 18.35 -11.19 -12.88
C GLU A 3 17.77 -11.40 -11.48
N ASP A 4 18.53 -12.01 -10.56
CA ASP A 4 18.09 -12.25 -9.18
C ASP A 4 17.73 -10.95 -8.43
N SER A 5 18.41 -9.84 -8.76
CA SER A 5 18.15 -8.54 -8.15
C SER A 5 16.87 -7.91 -8.70
N TRP A 6 16.59 -8.09 -10.00
CA TRP A 6 15.39 -7.55 -10.63
C TRP A 6 14.13 -8.30 -10.19
N ASP A 7 14.19 -9.64 -10.12
CA ASP A 7 13.08 -10.47 -9.64
C ASP A 7 12.73 -10.17 -8.18
N GLN A 8 13.74 -9.93 -7.34
CA GLN A 8 13.53 -9.52 -5.94
C GLN A 8 12.87 -8.15 -5.83
N ASP A 9 13.29 -7.18 -6.64
CA ASP A 9 12.69 -5.84 -6.65
C ASP A 9 11.25 -5.89 -7.19
N ALA A 10 10.99 -6.65 -8.25
CA ALA A 10 9.65 -6.87 -8.78
C ALA A 10 8.72 -7.50 -7.72
N THR A 11 9.21 -8.53 -7.01
CA THR A 11 8.46 -9.19 -5.93
C THR A 11 8.11 -8.19 -4.82
N ARG A 12 9.08 -7.38 -4.38
CA ARG A 12 8.86 -6.37 -3.34
C ARG A 12 7.84 -5.31 -3.76
N VAL A 13 7.84 -4.91 -5.02
CA VAL A 13 6.87 -3.95 -5.57
C VAL A 13 5.47 -4.55 -5.60
N VAL A 14 5.32 -5.81 -6.02
CA VAL A 14 4.04 -6.52 -6.00
C VAL A 14 3.52 -6.67 -4.56
N GLU A 15 4.37 -7.09 -3.64
CA GLU A 15 4.03 -7.15 -2.21
C GLU A 15 3.59 -5.78 -1.68
N ALA A 16 4.28 -4.71 -2.06
CA ALA A 16 3.91 -3.36 -1.67
C ALA A 16 2.55 -2.92 -2.21
N LEU A 17 2.24 -3.21 -3.48
CA LEU A 17 0.93 -2.91 -4.08
C LEU A 17 -0.19 -3.71 -3.39
N ASN A 18 0.05 -4.97 -3.07
CA ASN A 18 -0.90 -5.80 -2.33
C ASN A 18 -1.16 -5.22 -0.93
N LEU A 19 -0.12 -4.83 -0.20
CA LEU A 19 -0.25 -4.21 1.11
C LEU A 19 -0.96 -2.85 1.05
N LEU A 20 -0.69 -2.06 0.01
CA LEU A 20 -1.38 -0.80 -0.21
C LEU A 20 -2.88 -1.02 -0.47
N THR A 21 -3.24 -2.09 -1.18
CA THR A 21 -4.62 -2.53 -1.39
C THR A 21 -5.28 -2.97 -0.08
N VAL A 22 -4.57 -3.71 0.77
CA VAL A 22 -5.04 -4.07 2.11
C VAL A 22 -5.26 -2.82 2.97
N LEU A 23 -4.33 -1.86 2.95
CA LEU A 23 -4.44 -0.59 3.67
C LEU A 23 -5.60 0.29 3.17
N ALA A 24 -6.01 0.15 1.90
CA ALA A 24 -7.14 0.85 1.31
C ALA A 24 -8.52 0.20 1.64
N ALA A 25 -8.49 -0.97 2.26
CA ALA A 25 -9.64 -1.78 2.64
C ALA A 25 -9.69 -1.94 4.19
N PRO A 26 -10.42 -1.07 4.91
CA PRO A 26 -10.34 -0.97 6.38
C PRO A 26 -10.51 -2.29 7.14
N ARG A 27 -11.46 -3.13 6.73
CA ARG A 27 -11.79 -4.41 7.37
C ARG A 27 -10.79 -5.51 7.05
N LEU A 28 -10.16 -5.45 5.88
CA LEU A 28 -9.04 -6.34 5.56
C LEU A 28 -7.82 -5.95 6.39
N TYR A 29 -7.57 -4.65 6.50
CA TYR A 29 -6.49 -4.15 7.34
C TYR A 29 -6.68 -4.52 8.81
N GLU A 30 -7.86 -4.30 9.38
CA GLU A 30 -8.20 -4.66 10.77
C GLU A 30 -8.02 -6.17 11.03
N ARG A 31 -8.48 -7.02 10.11
CA ARG A 31 -8.27 -8.47 10.24
C ARG A 31 -6.80 -8.86 10.18
N TRP A 32 -6.01 -8.20 9.34
CA TRP A 32 -4.59 -8.50 9.22
C TRP A 32 -3.77 -7.95 10.41
N SER A 33 -4.10 -6.75 10.86
CA SER A 33 -3.39 -6.05 11.93
C SER A 33 -3.54 -6.75 13.29
N THR A 34 -4.62 -7.51 13.48
CA THR A 34 -4.84 -8.36 14.66
C THR A 34 -4.09 -9.70 14.62
N GLN A 35 -3.59 -10.13 13.46
CA GLN A 35 -2.89 -11.42 13.27
C GLN A 35 -1.36 -11.30 13.35
N VAL A 36 -0.83 -10.08 13.31
CA VAL A 36 0.62 -9.82 13.24
C VAL A 36 1.03 -8.88 14.37
N PRO A 37 2.18 -9.11 15.04
CA PRO A 37 2.69 -8.17 16.04
C PRO A 37 2.88 -6.77 15.44
N ALA A 38 2.47 -5.73 16.17
CA ALA A 38 2.46 -4.36 15.63
C ALA A 38 3.85 -3.84 15.21
N VAL A 39 4.94 -4.32 15.82
CA VAL A 39 6.32 -4.01 15.40
C VAL A 39 6.66 -4.64 14.05
N GLU A 40 6.26 -5.89 13.82
CA GLU A 40 6.47 -6.58 12.54
C GLU A 40 5.62 -5.94 11.45
N LEU A 41 4.35 -5.62 11.77
CA LEU A 41 3.44 -4.88 10.90
C LEU A 41 4.06 -3.56 10.43
N ARG A 42 4.59 -2.74 11.36
CA ARG A 42 5.28 -1.49 11.03
C ARG A 42 6.43 -1.75 10.07
N THR A 43 7.29 -2.71 10.40
CA THR A 43 8.51 -3.00 9.65
C THR A 43 8.18 -3.41 8.21
N VAL A 44 7.18 -4.28 8.04
CA VAL A 44 6.72 -4.74 6.73
C VAL A 44 6.14 -3.58 5.94
N LEU A 45 5.20 -2.82 6.52
CA LEU A 45 4.56 -1.68 5.86
C LEU A 45 5.58 -0.63 5.43
N GLN A 46 6.47 -0.21 6.34
CA GLN A 46 7.51 0.77 6.05
C GLN A 46 8.47 0.29 4.95
N SER A 47 8.98 -0.94 5.07
CA SER A 47 9.89 -1.52 4.08
C SER A 47 9.28 -1.55 2.68
N ARG A 48 8.01 -1.96 2.58
CA ARG A 48 7.33 -2.12 1.30
C ARG A 48 6.91 -0.80 0.68
N MET A 49 6.40 0.14 1.46
CA MET A 49 6.08 1.48 0.95
C MET A 49 7.35 2.24 0.50
N ALA A 50 8.46 2.09 1.22
CA ALA A 50 9.75 2.66 0.80
C ALA A 50 10.27 2.04 -0.51
N ALA A 51 10.17 0.72 -0.66
CA ALA A 51 10.54 0.03 -1.90
C ALA A 51 9.67 0.49 -3.08
N LEU A 52 8.36 0.62 -2.89
CA LEU A 52 7.45 1.12 -3.91
C LEU A 52 7.77 2.57 -4.30
N ALA A 53 8.01 3.45 -3.33
CA ALA A 53 8.40 4.83 -3.62
C ALA A 53 9.70 4.89 -4.44
N ALA A 54 10.73 4.12 -4.06
CA ALA A 54 12.00 4.07 -4.78
C ALA A 54 11.84 3.51 -6.22
N PHE A 55 10.97 2.51 -6.39
CA PHE A 55 10.63 2.00 -7.72
C PHE A 55 9.95 3.08 -8.58
N CYS A 56 8.97 3.78 -8.01
CA CYS A 56 8.24 4.85 -8.68
C CYS A 56 9.16 6.00 -9.13
N GLU A 57 10.14 6.40 -8.31
CA GLU A 57 11.11 7.44 -8.68
C GLU A 57 12.03 7.02 -9.84
N LYS A 58 12.39 5.73 -9.86
CA LYS A 58 13.24 5.15 -10.89
C LYS A 58 12.45 4.74 -12.13
N ALA A 59 11.14 4.99 -12.21
CA ALA A 59 10.38 4.64 -13.40
C ALA A 59 10.79 5.53 -14.59
N TRP A 60 11.08 4.90 -15.74
CA TRP A 60 11.37 5.58 -17.00
C TRP A 60 10.96 4.70 -18.19
N GLY A 61 10.97 5.27 -19.40
CA GLY A 61 10.82 4.49 -20.64
C GLY A 61 9.41 4.07 -21.02
N SER A 62 8.36 4.57 -20.37
CA SER A 62 6.96 4.32 -20.76
C SER A 62 6.04 5.49 -20.38
N PRO A 63 4.85 5.61 -21.01
CA PRO A 63 3.84 6.59 -20.58
C PRO A 63 3.38 6.42 -19.12
N ALA A 64 3.47 5.20 -18.58
CA ALA A 64 3.17 4.93 -17.18
C ALA A 64 4.27 5.44 -16.23
N ALA A 65 5.49 5.67 -16.73
CA ALA A 65 6.61 6.12 -15.91
C ALA A 65 6.40 7.52 -15.31
N ASP A 66 5.83 8.46 -16.09
CA ASP A 66 5.53 9.80 -15.58
C ASP A 66 4.48 9.77 -14.46
N ARG A 67 3.47 8.90 -14.60
CA ARG A 67 2.49 8.65 -13.56
C ARG A 67 3.15 8.12 -12.29
N PHE A 68 3.98 7.09 -12.41
CA PHE A 68 4.68 6.53 -11.25
C PHE A 68 5.59 7.55 -10.56
N ARG A 69 6.38 8.32 -11.32
CA ARG A 69 7.20 9.40 -10.73
C ARG A 69 6.36 10.45 -10.02
N SER A 70 5.21 10.81 -10.57
CA SER A 70 4.28 11.75 -9.95
C SER A 70 3.63 11.18 -8.67
N ALA A 71 3.44 9.87 -8.60
CA ALA A 71 2.90 9.17 -7.42
C ALA A 71 3.94 8.95 -6.31
N ALA A 72 5.23 8.85 -6.66
CA ALA A 72 6.33 8.63 -5.72
C ALA A 72 6.29 9.49 -4.43
N PRO A 73 6.08 10.82 -4.47
CA PRO A 73 6.01 11.63 -3.25
C PRO A 73 4.84 11.26 -2.34
N LYS A 74 3.68 10.85 -2.89
CA LYS A 74 2.54 10.39 -2.08
C LYS A 74 2.85 9.07 -1.37
N VAL A 75 3.45 8.12 -2.09
CA VAL A 75 3.86 6.83 -1.52
C VAL A 75 4.93 7.02 -0.44
N ARG A 76 5.89 7.93 -0.67
CA ARG A 76 6.90 8.30 0.33
C ARG A 76 6.26 8.90 1.58
N ALA A 77 5.34 9.86 1.43
CA ALA A 77 4.64 10.46 2.56
C ALA A 77 3.86 9.42 3.39
N LEU A 78 3.28 8.40 2.73
CA LEU A 78 2.64 7.28 3.43
C LEU A 78 3.67 6.44 4.21
N ALA A 79 4.81 6.11 3.59
CA ALA A 79 5.87 5.37 4.26
C ALA A 79 6.41 6.11 5.50
N GLU A 80 6.62 7.41 5.39
CA GLU A 80 7.08 8.27 6.49
C GLU A 80 6.05 8.36 7.61
N SER A 81 4.77 8.51 7.27
CA SER A 81 3.69 8.57 8.24
C SER A 81 3.53 7.25 9.02
N LEU A 82 3.62 6.11 8.33
CA LEU A 82 3.62 4.78 8.95
C LEU A 82 4.84 4.56 9.87
N ALA A 83 6.00 5.09 9.50
CA ALA A 83 7.21 5.02 10.32
C ALA A 83 7.11 5.88 11.59
N ALA A 84 6.48 7.05 11.50
CA ALA A 84 6.29 7.98 12.60
C ALA A 84 5.12 7.59 13.53
N ALA A 85 4.22 6.73 13.08
CA ALA A 85 3.03 6.33 13.83
C ALA A 85 3.37 5.61 15.15
N PRO A 86 2.82 6.03 16.30
CA PRO A 86 2.84 5.24 17.51
C PRO A 86 2.28 3.84 17.27
N THR A 87 2.81 2.83 17.97
CA THR A 87 2.49 1.42 17.70
C THR A 87 0.99 1.12 17.82
N GLY A 88 0.28 1.81 18.73
CA GLY A 88 -1.18 1.70 18.86
C GLY A 88 -1.98 2.30 17.70
N HIS A 89 -1.44 3.33 17.03
CA HIS A 89 -2.13 4.01 15.92
C HIS A 89 -1.99 3.28 14.57
N LEU A 90 -1.17 2.23 14.52
CA LEU A 90 -1.14 1.31 13.37
C LEU A 90 -2.40 0.47 13.29
N MET A 91 -3.26 0.47 14.31
CA MET A 91 -4.57 -0.18 14.25
C MET A 91 -5.68 0.78 13.77
N ASP A 92 -5.37 2.07 13.64
CA ASP A 92 -6.35 3.07 13.23
C ASP A 92 -6.62 2.98 11.73
N LEU A 93 -7.86 3.25 11.32
CA LEU A 93 -8.28 3.20 9.91
C LEU A 93 -7.89 4.46 9.12
N SER A 94 -7.15 5.40 9.73
CA SER A 94 -6.76 6.69 9.15
C SER A 94 -5.88 6.56 7.90
N TRP A 95 -5.26 5.41 7.70
CA TRP A 95 -4.40 5.12 6.54
C TRP A 95 -5.19 4.90 5.24
N ASN A 96 -6.48 4.57 5.33
CA ASN A 96 -7.28 4.16 4.17
C ASN A 96 -7.35 5.21 3.07
N ALA A 97 -7.66 6.45 3.44
CA ALA A 97 -7.77 7.52 2.46
C ALA A 97 -6.44 7.74 1.73
N GLN A 98 -5.33 7.79 2.50
CA GLN A 98 -4.00 7.99 1.95
C GLN A 98 -3.55 6.80 1.09
N ALA A 99 -3.89 5.57 1.47
CA ALA A 99 -3.62 4.37 0.67
C ALA A 99 -4.40 4.38 -0.65
N ARG A 100 -5.70 4.73 -0.62
CA ARG A 100 -6.54 4.90 -1.81
C ARG A 100 -6.00 5.99 -2.74
N GLU A 101 -5.54 7.12 -2.20
CA GLU A 101 -4.90 8.17 -2.99
C GLU A 101 -3.59 7.71 -3.65
N CYS A 102 -2.80 6.89 -2.97
CA CYS A 102 -1.59 6.32 -3.54
C CYS A 102 -1.94 5.36 -4.70
N LEU A 103 -2.94 4.51 -4.53
CA LEU A 103 -3.42 3.59 -5.57
C LEU A 103 -3.93 4.35 -6.80
N ASP A 104 -4.76 5.37 -6.60
CA ASP A 104 -5.28 6.20 -7.69
C ASP A 104 -4.14 6.92 -8.44
N ALA A 105 -3.17 7.48 -7.71
CA ALA A 105 -1.99 8.10 -8.30
C ALA A 105 -1.14 7.10 -9.10
N LEU A 106 -1.10 5.83 -8.70
CA LEU A 106 -0.44 4.74 -9.44
C LEU A 106 -1.29 4.23 -10.61
N GLY A 107 -2.53 4.69 -10.75
CA GLY A 107 -3.49 4.26 -11.77
C GLY A 107 -4.21 2.95 -11.43
N VAL A 108 -4.15 2.52 -10.17
CA VAL A 108 -4.96 1.41 -9.64
C VAL A 108 -6.30 1.98 -9.20
N GLN A 109 -7.32 1.76 -10.02
CA GLN A 109 -8.66 2.25 -9.74
C GLN A 109 -9.33 1.44 -8.62
N ALA A 110 -10.32 2.06 -7.98
CA ALA A 110 -11.17 1.35 -7.03
C ALA A 110 -11.79 0.09 -7.68
N PRO A 111 -11.95 -1.01 -6.93
CA PRO A 111 -12.62 -2.20 -7.44
C PRO A 111 -14.04 -1.89 -7.94
N PRO A 112 -14.59 -2.69 -8.88
CA PRO A 112 -15.99 -2.57 -9.28
C PRO A 112 -16.92 -2.65 -8.07
N GLY A 113 -17.83 -1.68 -7.93
CA GLY A 113 -18.71 -1.57 -6.76
C GLY A 113 -18.07 -0.93 -5.52
N GLY A 114 -16.84 -0.42 -5.62
CA GLY A 114 -16.13 0.28 -4.55
C GLY A 114 -15.36 -0.64 -3.61
N TRP A 115 -14.58 -0.02 -2.73
CA TRP A 115 -13.75 -0.71 -1.74
C TRP A 115 -14.61 -1.49 -0.74
N GLU A 116 -15.77 -0.96 -0.40
CA GLU A 116 -16.70 -1.53 0.55
C GLU A 116 -17.30 -2.86 0.03
N THR A 117 -17.52 -2.96 -1.28
CA THR A 117 -17.96 -4.21 -1.94
C THR A 117 -16.82 -5.21 -2.04
N PHE A 118 -15.60 -4.73 -2.35
CA PHE A 118 -14.39 -5.57 -2.42
C PHE A 118 -14.09 -6.28 -1.10
N GLU A 119 -14.34 -5.62 0.02
CA GLU A 119 -14.17 -6.19 1.36
C GLU A 119 -15.22 -7.26 1.72
N GLY A 120 -16.25 -7.40 0.90
CA GLY A 120 -17.50 -8.08 1.24
C GLY A 120 -18.33 -7.20 2.15
N LEU A 121 -19.53 -6.82 1.69
CA LEU A 121 -20.59 -6.32 2.58
C LEU A 121 -20.72 -7.30 3.77
N PRO A 122 -20.96 -6.83 5.02
CA PRO A 122 -21.56 -7.74 5.99
C PRO A 122 -22.89 -8.23 5.38
N PRO A 123 -23.40 -9.43 5.70
CA PRO A 123 -24.81 -9.69 5.42
C PRO A 123 -25.59 -8.49 5.96
N SER A 124 -26.41 -7.85 5.10
CA SER A 124 -27.27 -6.76 5.53
C SER A 124 -27.95 -7.20 6.81
N GLY A 125 -27.59 -6.54 7.92
CA GLY A 125 -28.27 -6.71 9.19
C GLY A 125 -29.58 -5.97 9.08
N ASP A 126 -30.66 -6.74 9.20
CA ASP A 126 -32.10 -6.45 9.12
C ASP A 126 -32.76 -6.64 7.74
#